data_AF-A0A3L7SSZ6-F1
#
_entry.id   AF-A0A3L7SSZ6-F1
#
_cell.length_a   1.000
_cell.length_b   1.000
_cell.length_c   1.000
_cell.angle_alpha   90.00
_cell.angle_beta   90.00
_cell.angle_gamma   90.00
#
_symmetry.space_group_name_H-M   'P 1'
#
loop_
_entity.id
_entity.type
_entity.pdbx_description
1 polymer ?
#
loop_
_entity_poly.entity_id
_entity_poly.type
_entity_poly.pdbx_seq_one_letter_code
_entity_poly.pdbx_strand_id
1 'polypeptide(L)'
;MILDTLRQGSHYNALSPRFEKAFAFLRQVTDQTSVGRHDIAGDDIFALVQRNVTKPVAERQYESHRKYIDIQYIQRGREVMYWAPLPLLTNVTMPFDPAQDAALYGLIAEGVPVQVSAGQFTIFFPEDGHIPSCAWGESAEVLKVVVKVRV
;
A
#
# COMPACT_ATOMS: atom_id res chain seq x y z
N MET A 1 -8.95 0.95 6.78
CA MET A 1 -7.82 0.03 6.49
C MET A 1 -8.13 -1.41 6.89
N ILE A 2 -7.66 -2.38 6.10
CA ILE A 2 -7.72 -3.82 6.39
C ILE A 2 -6.28 -4.37 6.39
N LEU A 3 -5.94 -5.27 7.32
CA LEU A 3 -4.72 -6.08 7.31
C LEU A 3 -5.12 -7.57 7.36
N ASP A 4 -4.62 -8.36 6.43
CA ASP A 4 -4.84 -9.81 6.44
C ASP A 4 -3.73 -10.54 5.66
N THR A 5 -3.88 -11.85 5.47
CA THR A 5 -3.02 -12.70 4.68
C THR A 5 -3.61 -12.93 3.29
N LEU A 6 -2.77 -13.07 2.27
CA LEU A 6 -3.21 -13.27 0.88
C LEU A 6 -4.14 -14.49 0.72
N ARG A 7 -4.00 -15.51 1.59
CA ARG A 7 -4.89 -16.67 1.66
C ARG A 7 -6.35 -16.27 1.83
N GLN A 8 -6.62 -15.24 2.63
CA GLN A 8 -7.96 -14.75 2.96
C GLN A 8 -8.47 -13.68 1.98
N GLY A 9 -7.69 -13.31 0.95
CA GLY A 9 -8.00 -12.20 0.05
C GLY A 9 -9.39 -12.29 -0.62
N SER A 10 -9.88 -13.50 -0.89
CA SER A 10 -11.22 -13.70 -1.48
C SER A 10 -12.37 -13.22 -0.58
N HIS A 11 -12.19 -13.13 0.74
CA HIS A 11 -13.21 -12.60 1.65
C HIS A 11 -13.58 -11.15 1.35
N TYR A 12 -12.67 -10.42 0.70
CA TYR A 12 -12.83 -8.99 0.43
C TYR A 12 -13.40 -8.71 -0.96
N ASN A 13 -13.65 -9.74 -1.80
CA ASN A 13 -14.19 -9.56 -3.16
C ASN A 13 -15.52 -8.78 -3.19
N ALA A 14 -16.31 -8.85 -2.11
CA ALA A 14 -17.57 -8.11 -2.01
C ALA A 14 -17.39 -6.59 -1.85
N LEU A 15 -16.21 -6.12 -1.46
CA LEU A 15 -15.94 -4.69 -1.24
C LEU A 15 -15.69 -3.93 -2.54
N SER A 16 -15.31 -4.62 -3.61
CA SER A 16 -15.18 -4.04 -4.95
C SER A 16 -15.21 -5.14 -6.01
N PRO A 17 -15.95 -4.97 -7.12
CA PRO A 17 -15.96 -5.94 -8.21
C PRO A 17 -14.59 -6.12 -8.88
N ARG A 18 -13.64 -5.22 -8.59
CA ARG A 18 -12.27 -5.25 -9.12
C ARG A 18 -11.31 -6.07 -8.24
N PHE A 19 -11.66 -6.37 -6.99
CA PHE A 19 -10.76 -7.05 -6.06
C PHE A 19 -10.45 -8.48 -6.45
N GLU A 20 -11.39 -9.18 -7.08
CA GLU A 20 -11.15 -10.57 -7.51
C GLU A 20 -9.93 -10.65 -8.46
N LYS A 21 -9.86 -9.77 -9.46
CA LYS A 21 -8.74 -9.69 -10.39
C LYS A 21 -7.44 -9.23 -9.71
N ALA A 22 -7.53 -8.27 -8.79
CA ALA A 22 -6.38 -7.80 -8.02
C ALA A 22 -5.74 -8.94 -7.20
N PHE A 23 -6.54 -9.69 -6.44
CA PHE A 23 -6.06 -10.82 -5.65
C PHE A 23 -5.64 -12.01 -6.53
N ALA A 24 -6.27 -12.23 -7.68
CA ALA A 24 -5.82 -13.23 -8.64
C ALA A 24 -4.40 -12.94 -9.15
N PHE A 25 -4.09 -11.68 -9.48
CA PHE A 25 -2.73 -11.27 -9.83
C PHE A 25 -1.75 -11.51 -8.68
N LEU A 26 -2.08 -11.06 -7.47
CA LEU A 26 -1.20 -11.21 -6.30
C LEU A 26 -0.82 -12.67 -6.02
N ARG A 27 -1.72 -13.63 -6.24
CA ARG A 27 -1.43 -15.07 -6.07
C ARG A 27 -0.42 -15.63 -7.08
N GLN A 28 -0.17 -14.93 -8.18
CA GLN A 28 0.80 -15.32 -9.21
C GLN A 28 2.16 -14.64 -9.03
N VAL A 29 2.26 -13.64 -8.14
CA VAL A 29 3.50 -12.92 -7.87
C VAL A 29 4.51 -13.86 -7.23
N THR A 30 5.75 -13.79 -7.70
CA THR A 30 6.89 -14.51 -7.14
C THR A 30 8.08 -13.57 -7.01
N ASP A 31 9.16 -14.06 -6.42
CA ASP A 31 10.43 -13.34 -6.31
C ASP A 31 11.07 -13.00 -7.67
N GLN A 32 10.64 -13.68 -8.74
CA GLN A 32 11.12 -13.49 -10.11
C GLN A 32 10.28 -12.50 -10.91
N THR A 33 9.12 -12.07 -10.40
CA THR A 33 8.27 -11.08 -11.06
C THR A 33 9.06 -9.77 -11.25
N SER A 34 9.06 -9.24 -12.47
CA SER A 34 9.84 -8.05 -12.82
C SER A 34 9.36 -6.82 -12.04
N VAL A 35 10.32 -5.99 -11.61
CA VAL A 35 10.03 -4.69 -10.99
C VAL A 35 9.43 -3.75 -12.04
N GLY A 36 8.45 -2.96 -11.61
CA GLY A 36 7.76 -2.00 -12.46
C GLY A 36 6.25 -2.20 -12.49
N ARG A 37 5.62 -1.57 -13.48
CA ARG A 37 4.17 -1.61 -13.67
C ARG A 37 3.74 -2.86 -14.44
N HIS A 38 2.67 -3.48 -13.97
CA HIS A 38 1.97 -4.59 -14.62
C HIS A 38 0.50 -4.23 -14.76
N ASP A 39 0.01 -4.11 -15.98
CA ASP A 39 -1.40 -3.83 -16.24
C ASP A 39 -2.23 -5.11 -16.04
N ILE A 40 -3.25 -5.05 -15.18
CA ILE A 40 -4.19 -6.17 -14.92
C ILE A 40 -5.49 -5.92 -15.68
N ALA A 41 -5.94 -4.67 -15.70
CA ALA A 41 -7.11 -4.18 -16.44
C ALA A 41 -6.90 -2.71 -16.85
N GLY A 42 -5.77 -2.43 -17.53
CA GLY A 42 -5.38 -1.06 -17.89
C GLY A 42 -5.26 -0.16 -16.66
N ASP A 43 -5.83 1.05 -16.73
CA ASP A 43 -5.84 1.98 -15.60
C ASP A 43 -6.93 1.70 -14.57
N ASP A 44 -7.80 0.68 -14.75
CA ASP A 44 -8.76 0.33 -13.70
C ASP A 44 -8.12 -0.51 -12.60
N ILE A 45 -7.15 -1.35 -12.98
CA ILE A 45 -6.39 -2.20 -12.07
C ILE A 45 -4.98 -2.37 -12.64
N PHE A 46 -3.97 -1.91 -11.90
CA PHE A 46 -2.57 -2.17 -12.24
C PHE A 46 -1.77 -2.40 -10.97
N ALA A 47 -0.71 -3.20 -11.09
CA ALA A 47 0.20 -3.49 -10.00
C ALA A 47 1.54 -2.78 -10.21
N LEU A 48 2.10 -2.26 -9.13
CA LEU A 48 3.46 -1.75 -9.05
C LEU A 48 4.28 -2.72 -8.22
N VAL A 49 5.11 -3.52 -8.88
CA VAL A 49 6.06 -4.43 -8.22
C VAL A 49 7.31 -3.64 -7.88
N GLN A 50 7.68 -3.61 -6.60
CA GLN A 50 8.74 -2.75 -6.07
C GLN A 50 9.73 -3.56 -5.24
N ARG A 51 11.02 -3.28 -5.44
CA ARG A 51 12.10 -3.66 -4.54
C ARG A 51 12.66 -2.40 -3.92
N ASN A 52 12.62 -2.32 -2.60
CA ASN A 52 13.11 -1.16 -1.86
C ASN A 52 13.76 -1.57 -0.55
N VAL A 53 14.57 -0.66 0.00
CA VAL A 53 15.10 -0.76 1.35
C VAL A 53 14.19 0.07 2.25
N THR A 54 13.71 -0.52 3.33
CA THR A 54 12.90 0.20 4.33
C THR A 54 13.72 1.30 5.00
N LYS A 55 13.04 2.34 5.48
CA LYS A 55 13.67 3.52 6.08
C LYS A 55 13.07 3.86 7.44
N PRO A 56 13.78 4.58 8.31
CA PRO A 56 13.20 5.16 9.51
C PRO A 56 11.93 5.97 9.18
N VAL A 57 10.92 5.90 10.04
CA VAL A 57 9.66 6.67 9.84
C VAL A 57 9.90 8.18 9.78
N ALA A 58 10.94 8.68 10.46
CA ALA A 58 11.34 10.09 10.44
C ALA A 58 11.75 10.60 9.04
N GLU A 59 12.11 9.71 8.11
CA GLU A 59 12.43 10.05 6.71
C GLU A 59 11.23 9.85 5.76
N ARG A 60 10.03 9.60 6.31
CA ARG A 60 8.83 9.31 5.55
C ARG A 60 7.73 10.33 5.84
N GLN A 61 6.71 10.31 4.98
CA GLN A 61 5.54 11.16 5.07
C GLN A 61 4.30 10.29 4.86
N TYR A 62 3.18 10.73 5.43
CA TYR A 62 1.89 10.14 5.09
C TYR A 62 1.52 10.48 3.66
N GLU A 63 0.85 9.56 3.00
CA GLU A 63 0.21 9.75 1.70
C GLU A 63 -1.27 9.33 1.75
N SER A 64 -2.05 9.87 0.82
CA SER A 64 -3.45 9.51 0.61
C SER A 64 -3.80 9.59 -0.88
N HIS A 65 -4.73 8.75 -1.33
CA HIS A 65 -5.17 8.67 -2.73
C HIS A 65 -6.67 8.94 -2.84
N ARG A 66 -7.17 9.38 -4.01
CA ARG A 66 -8.61 9.63 -4.23
C ARG A 66 -9.19 8.78 -5.34
N LYS A 67 -8.41 8.44 -6.37
CA LYS A 67 -8.87 7.66 -7.52
C LYS A 67 -8.69 6.16 -7.30
N TYR A 68 -7.73 5.77 -6.46
CA TYR A 68 -7.36 4.38 -6.25
C TYR A 68 -7.42 3.97 -4.77
N ILE A 69 -7.85 2.74 -4.55
CA ILE A 69 -7.59 1.93 -3.36
C ILE A 69 -6.23 1.25 -3.56
N ASP A 70 -5.45 1.21 -2.49
CA ASP A 70 -4.17 0.52 -2.47
C ASP A 70 -4.29 -0.84 -1.79
N ILE A 71 -3.96 -1.92 -2.51
CA ILE A 71 -3.70 -3.23 -1.90
C ILE A 71 -2.19 -3.42 -1.87
N GLN A 72 -1.56 -3.23 -0.71
CA GLN A 72 -0.11 -3.37 -0.55
C GLN A 72 0.23 -4.75 0.02
N TYR A 73 0.78 -5.62 -0.80
CA TYR A 73 1.15 -6.99 -0.47
C TYR A 73 2.66 -7.15 -0.31
N ILE A 74 3.12 -7.81 0.76
CA ILE A 74 4.52 -8.13 0.97
C ILE A 74 4.78 -9.54 0.44
N GLN A 75 5.56 -9.65 -0.63
CA GLN A 75 5.98 -10.94 -1.20
C GLN A 75 7.20 -11.50 -0.44
N ARG A 76 8.17 -10.65 -0.11
CA ARG A 76 9.37 -11.03 0.66
C ARG A 76 9.80 -9.90 1.59
N GLY A 77 10.28 -10.27 2.77
CA GLY A 77 10.73 -9.34 3.79
C GLY A 77 9.60 -8.92 4.73
N ARG A 78 9.76 -7.75 5.33
CA ARG A 78 8.79 -7.16 6.27
C ARG A 78 8.98 -5.65 6.35
N GLU A 79 7.90 -4.93 6.58
CA GLU A 79 7.91 -3.49 6.84
C GLU A 79 6.93 -3.13 7.95
N VAL A 80 7.10 -1.94 8.50
CA VAL A 80 6.03 -1.26 9.23
C VAL A 80 5.34 -0.32 8.24
N MET A 81 4.02 -0.34 8.22
CA MET A 81 3.21 0.69 7.59
C MET A 81 2.52 1.49 8.68
N TYR A 82 2.51 2.81 8.60
CA TYR A 82 1.69 3.62 9.53
C TYR A 82 0.34 3.90 8.89
N TRP A 83 -0.70 3.95 9.71
CA TRP A 83 -2.05 4.32 9.29
C TRP A 83 -2.61 5.41 10.20
N ALA A 84 -3.35 6.34 9.62
CA ALA A 84 -4.19 7.29 10.35
C ALA A 84 -5.45 7.60 9.53
N PRO A 85 -6.59 7.87 10.18
CA PRO A 85 -7.74 8.48 9.51
C PRO A 85 -7.33 9.81 8.85
N LEU A 86 -7.68 9.99 7.58
CA LEU A 86 -7.32 11.19 6.81
C LEU A 86 -7.65 12.52 7.52
N PRO A 87 -8.78 12.69 8.24
CA PRO A 87 -9.08 13.95 8.95
C PRO A 87 -8.06 14.36 10.02
N LEU A 88 -7.24 13.43 10.53
CA LEU A 88 -6.19 13.76 11.50
C LEU A 88 -4.94 14.35 10.84
N LEU A 89 -4.78 14.17 9.52
CA LEU A 89 -3.61 14.63 8.77
C LEU A 89 -3.76 16.09 8.35
N THR A 90 -3.61 17.01 9.31
CA THR A 90 -3.81 18.45 9.08
C THR A 90 -2.57 19.17 8.56
N ASN A 91 -1.37 18.62 8.77
CA ASN A 91 -0.11 19.19 8.30
C ASN A 91 0.20 18.74 6.86
N VAL A 92 -0.41 19.41 5.88
CA VAL A 92 -0.22 19.14 4.44
C VAL A 92 1.18 19.62 4.00
N THR A 93 2.03 18.70 3.57
CA THR A 93 3.38 19.00 3.03
C THR A 93 3.39 19.05 1.51
N MET A 94 2.47 18.33 0.86
CA MET A 94 2.18 18.45 -0.57
C MET A 94 0.66 18.42 -0.77
N PRO A 95 0.06 19.50 -1.29
CA PRO A 95 -1.36 19.49 -1.67
C PRO A 95 -1.67 18.38 -2.67
N PHE A 96 -2.95 17.99 -2.76
CA PHE A 96 -3.37 16.94 -3.66
C PHE A 96 -3.02 17.26 -5.12
N ASP A 97 -2.23 16.40 -5.75
CA ASP A 97 -1.89 16.41 -7.17
C ASP A 97 -2.76 15.38 -7.92
N PRO A 98 -3.69 15.83 -8.79
CA PRO A 98 -4.53 14.93 -9.57
C PRO A 98 -3.77 14.04 -10.57
N ALA A 99 -2.60 14.44 -11.04
CA ALA A 99 -1.80 13.66 -11.98
C ALA A 99 -1.14 12.46 -11.27
N GLN A 100 -0.71 12.66 -10.02
CA GLN A 100 -0.11 11.61 -9.18
C GLN A 100 -1.13 10.83 -8.36
N ASP A 101 -2.36 11.35 -8.26
CA ASP A 101 -3.40 10.88 -7.33
C ASP A 101 -2.89 10.83 -5.88
N ALA A 102 -2.16 11.85 -5.45
CA ALA A 102 -1.49 11.83 -4.16
C ALA A 102 -1.53 13.21 -3.48
N ALA A 103 -1.66 13.19 -2.15
CA ALA A 103 -1.32 14.29 -1.26
C ALA A 103 -0.35 13.76 -0.20
N LEU A 104 0.55 14.61 0.31
CA LEU A 104 1.50 14.24 1.36
C LEU A 104 1.29 15.06 2.63
N TYR A 105 1.58 14.43 3.77
CA TYR A 105 1.40 15.03 5.09
C TYR A 105 2.57 14.69 6.03
N GLY A 106 2.83 15.59 6.97
CA GLY A 106 3.81 15.37 8.03
C GLY A 106 3.40 14.25 9.00
N LEU A 107 4.36 13.77 9.79
CA LEU A 107 4.10 12.78 10.84
C LEU A 107 3.16 13.34 11.91
N ILE A 108 2.35 12.45 12.49
CA ILE A 108 1.47 12.73 13.63
C ILE A 108 1.73 11.70 14.73
N ALA A 109 1.44 12.06 15.98
CA ALA A 109 1.67 11.19 17.14
C ALA A 109 0.65 10.05 17.21
N GLU A 110 -0.54 10.26 16.67
CA GLU A 110 -1.69 9.35 16.68
C GLU A 110 -1.60 8.27 15.59
N GLY A 111 -0.51 8.26 14.82
CA GLY A 111 -0.24 7.26 13.80
C GLY A 111 -0.18 5.86 14.38
N VAL A 112 -0.94 4.92 13.79
CA VAL A 112 -0.95 3.52 14.22
C VAL A 112 0.08 2.74 13.40
N PRO A 113 1.16 2.22 14.01
CA PRO A 113 2.09 1.36 13.31
C PRO A 113 1.48 -0.04 13.10
N VAL A 114 1.62 -0.56 11.90
CA VAL A 114 1.12 -1.86 11.47
C VAL A 114 2.30 -2.67 10.94
N GLN A 115 2.60 -3.79 11.60
CA GLN A 115 3.65 -4.70 11.15
C GLN A 115 3.12 -5.61 10.04
N VAL A 116 3.76 -5.59 8.87
CA VAL A 116 3.35 -6.35 7.69
C VAL A 116 4.54 -7.19 7.20
N SER A 117 4.36 -8.50 7.16
CA SER A 117 5.37 -9.50 6.77
C SER A 117 4.98 -10.21 5.48
N ALA A 118 5.94 -10.93 4.90
CA ALA A 118 5.72 -11.78 3.74
C ALA A 118 4.43 -12.63 3.84
N GLY A 119 3.63 -12.62 2.79
CA GLY A 119 2.32 -13.30 2.74
C GLY A 119 1.14 -12.44 3.23
N GLN A 120 1.40 -11.27 3.83
CA GLN A 120 0.36 -10.34 4.30
C GLN A 120 0.13 -9.20 3.31
N PHE A 121 -1.08 -8.63 3.36
CA PHE A 121 -1.43 -7.42 2.63
C PHE A 121 -2.17 -6.43 3.54
N THR A 122 -2.10 -5.16 3.18
CA THR A 122 -3.01 -4.12 3.65
C THR A 122 -3.91 -3.62 2.53
N ILE A 123 -5.10 -3.15 2.87
CA ILE A 123 -5.98 -2.38 1.99
C ILE A 123 -6.14 -0.98 2.59
N PHE A 124 -5.73 0.04 1.85
CA PHE A 124 -5.94 1.45 2.17
C PHE A 124 -6.95 2.06 1.21
N PHE A 125 -8.09 2.49 1.76
CA PHE A 125 -9.14 3.21 1.05
C PHE A 125 -8.81 4.71 0.95
N PRO A 126 -9.55 5.52 0.18
CA PRO A 126 -9.28 6.96 0.05
C PRO A 126 -9.24 7.74 1.38
N GLU A 127 -9.92 7.24 2.41
CA GLU A 127 -9.98 7.83 3.75
C GLU A 127 -8.80 7.39 4.65
N ASP A 128 -7.95 6.47 4.18
CA ASP A 128 -6.84 5.90 4.93
C ASP A 128 -5.52 6.59 4.54
N GLY A 129 -5.12 7.58 5.35
CA GLY A 129 -3.77 8.10 5.29
C GLY A 129 -2.77 7.04 5.74
N HIS A 130 -1.69 6.85 4.99
CA HIS A 130 -0.72 5.80 5.31
C HIS A 130 0.72 6.17 5.00
N ILE A 131 1.67 5.50 5.67
CA ILE A 131 3.10 5.56 5.37
C ILE A 131 3.55 4.15 5.03
N PRO A 132 3.98 3.85 3.80
CA PRO A 132 4.55 2.55 3.48
C PRO A 132 6.05 2.47 3.79
N SER A 133 6.61 1.26 3.76
CA SER A 133 8.06 1.04 3.68
C SER A 133 8.89 1.61 4.84
N CYS A 134 8.36 1.59 6.06
CA CYS A 134 9.10 1.91 7.27
C CYS A 134 9.87 0.69 7.79
N ALA A 135 11.04 0.93 8.40
CA ALA A 135 11.88 -0.11 8.96
C ALA A 135 11.21 -0.77 10.19
N TRP A 136 11.29 -2.09 10.26
CA TRP A 136 10.93 -2.86 11.46
C TRP A 136 12.21 -3.20 12.21
N GLY A 137 12.67 -2.25 13.04
CA GLY A 137 14.02 -2.27 13.59
C GLY A 137 15.00 -1.66 12.60
N GLU A 138 15.96 -2.44 12.11
CA GLU A 138 16.92 -1.98 11.10
C GLU A 138 16.32 -1.96 9.68
N SER A 139 16.89 -1.13 8.81
CA SER A 139 16.56 -1.08 7.40
C SER A 139 16.83 -2.42 6.72
N ALA A 140 15.90 -2.89 5.91
CA ALA A 140 15.98 -4.18 5.23
C ALA A 140 15.35 -4.11 3.83
N GLU A 141 15.80 -4.99 2.95
CA GLU A 141 15.19 -5.16 1.63
C GLU A 141 13.80 -5.79 1.72
N VAL A 142 12.87 -5.25 0.95
CA VAL A 142 11.50 -5.72 0.81
C VAL A 142 11.16 -5.85 -0.66
N LEU A 143 10.49 -6.95 -1.02
CA LEU A 143 9.79 -7.09 -2.30
C LEU A 143 8.30 -7.00 -2.00
N LYS A 144 7.67 -5.94 -2.50
CA LYS A 144 6.25 -5.67 -2.32
C LYS A 144 5.56 -5.39 -3.64
N VAL A 145 4.25 -5.53 -3.63
CA VAL A 145 3.37 -5.18 -4.74
C VAL A 145 2.30 -4.24 -4.23
N VAL A 146 2.15 -3.10 -4.88
CA VAL A 146 1.04 -2.17 -4.65
C VAL A 146 0.08 -2.31 -5.82
N VAL A 147 -1.05 -2.98 -5.60
CA VAL A 147 -2.13 -3.01 -6.60
C VAL A 147 -2.99 -1.79 -6.41
N LYS A 148 -3.02 -0.93 -7.42
CA LYS A 148 -3.93 0.22 -7.50
C LYS A 148 -5.24 -0.27 -8.09
N VAL A 149 -6.33 -0.13 -7.34
CA VAL A 149 -7.68 -0.51 -7.77
C VAL A 149 -8.53 0.74 -7.85
N ARG A 150 -9.04 1.08 -9.05
CA ARG A 150 -9.88 2.27 -9.20
C ARG A 150 -11.13 2.15 -8.32
N VAL A 151 -11.46 3.23 -7.62
CA VAL A 151 -12.72 3.36 -6.87
C VAL A 151 -13.90 3.29 -7.83
#